data_AF-A0A7Y0FQ62-F1
#
_entry.id   AF-A0A7Y0FQ62-F1
#
_cell.length_a   1.000
_cell.length_b   1.000
_cell.length_c   1.000
_cell.angle_alpha   90.00
_cell.angle_beta   90.00
_cell.angle_gamma   90.00
#
_symmetry.space_group_name_H-M   'P 1'
#
loop_
_entity.id
_entity.type
_entity.pdbx_description
1 polymer ?
#
loop_
_entity_poly.entity_id
_entity_poly.type
_entity_poly.pdbx_seq_one_letter_code
_entity_poly.pdbx_strand_id
1 'polypeptide(L)'
;MGIILKPIDVVDDITQEEFMEKYLKPRVPVVIKNMARKWPAYQKWTMEYVKEVVGDVEVPLYDSKKADPAAPINTPTTKMKFADYIDLIQREPTDLRIFFFDPIKHANKLMDDFIAPKELMGGFLDKYPSMFFGGKSSVTFLHFDIDMAHIFHTHFNGRKHVKLFEHKWKERLYRLPYATYALEDYDIDNPDFEKYPALNGVEGIECFLEHGDTLFMPTGWWHWMKYLDGSFSISLRAWDKSWAVKAHSIWNLTVQRKFDDIMKSNFKNTYMEWKEKAAMKTAEMALKRGLPK
;
A
#
# COMPACT_ATOMS: atom_id res chain seq x y z
N MET A 1 -25.68 -9.00 2.18
CA MET A 1 -25.03 -7.68 2.10
C MET A 1 -23.57 -7.87 2.41
N GLY A 2 -22.67 -7.28 1.65
CA GLY A 2 -21.25 -7.53 1.77
C GLY A 2 -20.42 -6.84 0.69
N ILE A 3 -19.13 -6.70 0.92
CA ILE A 3 -18.15 -6.46 -0.14
C ILE A 3 -18.02 -7.77 -0.94
N ILE A 4 -17.97 -7.68 -2.26
CA ILE A 4 -17.83 -8.82 -3.16
C ILE A 4 -16.37 -8.94 -3.55
N LEU A 5 -15.64 -9.85 -2.92
CA LEU A 5 -14.23 -10.12 -3.24
C LEU A 5 -14.12 -11.33 -4.16
N LYS A 6 -13.28 -11.20 -5.19
CA LYS A 6 -12.88 -12.31 -6.07
C LYS A 6 -11.40 -12.60 -5.84
N PRO A 7 -10.94 -13.85 -5.99
CA PRO A 7 -9.51 -14.11 -5.99
C PRO A 7 -8.83 -13.33 -7.12
N ILE A 8 -7.64 -12.79 -6.85
CA ILE A 8 -6.77 -12.24 -7.89
C ILE A 8 -6.36 -13.33 -8.88
N ASP A 9 -6.00 -12.92 -10.10
CA ASP A 9 -5.32 -13.82 -11.03
C ASP A 9 -3.87 -14.10 -10.56
N VAL A 10 -3.43 -15.33 -10.70
CA VAL A 10 -2.13 -15.80 -10.21
C VAL A 10 -1.45 -16.60 -11.31
N VAL A 11 -0.23 -16.20 -11.65
CA VAL A 11 0.61 -16.88 -12.64
C VAL A 11 1.95 -17.23 -12.04
N ASP A 12 2.53 -18.34 -12.50
CA ASP A 12 3.88 -18.73 -12.07
C ASP A 12 4.92 -17.81 -12.70
N ASP A 13 4.93 -17.73 -14.03
CA ASP A 13 5.76 -16.86 -14.85
C ASP A 13 4.90 -16.10 -15.86
N ILE A 14 5.43 -15.03 -16.45
CA ILE A 14 4.70 -14.25 -17.44
C ILE A 14 5.65 -13.66 -18.49
N THR A 15 5.21 -13.68 -19.75
CA THR A 15 5.92 -13.00 -20.85
C THR A 15 5.60 -11.50 -20.87
N GLN A 16 6.46 -10.69 -21.51
CA GLN A 16 6.19 -9.26 -21.66
C GLN A 16 4.87 -9.00 -22.42
N GLU A 17 4.59 -9.77 -23.47
CA GLU A 17 3.39 -9.63 -24.29
C GLU A 17 2.13 -9.93 -23.47
N GLU A 18 2.10 -11.06 -22.77
CA GLU A 18 0.97 -11.41 -21.90
C GLU A 18 0.79 -10.40 -20.77
N PHE A 19 1.88 -9.97 -20.15
CA PHE A 19 1.84 -8.92 -19.12
C PHE A 19 1.19 -7.64 -19.66
N MET A 20 1.58 -7.25 -20.86
CA MET A 20 1.11 -6.03 -21.48
C MET A 20 -0.38 -6.10 -21.84
N GLU A 21 -0.82 -7.16 -22.51
CA GLU A 21 -2.19 -7.28 -23.01
C GLU A 21 -3.21 -7.62 -21.91
N LYS A 22 -2.85 -8.49 -20.96
CA LYS A 22 -3.81 -8.97 -19.94
C LYS A 22 -3.86 -8.09 -18.69
N TYR A 23 -2.76 -7.43 -18.33
CA TYR A 23 -2.64 -6.76 -17.02
C TYR A 23 -2.30 -5.26 -17.12
N LEU A 24 -1.24 -4.90 -17.85
CA LEU A 24 -0.80 -3.50 -17.90
C LEU A 24 -1.78 -2.59 -18.65
N LYS A 25 -2.16 -2.93 -19.89
CA LYS A 25 -3.11 -2.14 -20.70
C LYS A 25 -4.51 -2.12 -20.08
N PRO A 26 -5.10 -3.24 -19.64
CA PRO A 26 -6.43 -3.25 -19.03
C PRO A 26 -6.44 -2.69 -17.60
N ARG A 27 -5.26 -2.46 -17.00
CA ARG A 27 -5.07 -2.03 -15.61
C ARG A 27 -5.65 -3.03 -14.60
N VAL A 28 -5.31 -4.31 -14.77
CA VAL A 28 -5.72 -5.41 -13.91
C VAL A 28 -4.51 -5.89 -13.07
N PRO A 29 -4.64 -6.03 -11.73
CA PRO A 29 -3.60 -6.58 -10.88
C PRO A 29 -3.37 -8.07 -11.11
N VAL A 30 -2.15 -8.55 -10.82
CA VAL A 30 -1.78 -9.96 -10.92
C VAL A 30 -0.70 -10.31 -9.90
N VAL A 31 -0.72 -11.54 -9.38
CA VAL A 31 0.38 -12.12 -8.60
C VAL A 31 1.24 -12.99 -9.50
N ILE A 32 2.55 -12.76 -9.50
CA ILE A 32 3.56 -13.50 -10.26
C ILE A 32 4.46 -14.23 -9.25
N LYS A 33 4.40 -15.56 -9.18
CA LYS A 33 5.06 -16.34 -8.13
C LYS A 33 6.57 -16.48 -8.31
N ASN A 34 7.04 -16.63 -9.55
CA ASN A 34 8.44 -16.97 -9.82
C ASN A 34 9.33 -15.75 -10.10
N MET A 35 8.78 -14.53 -10.06
CA MET A 35 9.55 -13.32 -10.37
C MET A 35 10.77 -13.16 -9.46
N ALA A 36 10.57 -13.25 -8.13
CA ALA A 36 11.66 -13.08 -7.18
C ALA A 36 12.62 -14.27 -7.14
N ARG A 37 12.25 -15.47 -7.64
CA ARG A 37 13.11 -16.67 -7.57
C ARG A 37 14.46 -16.50 -8.26
N LYS A 38 14.54 -15.57 -9.22
CA LYS A 38 15.78 -15.22 -9.94
C LYS A 38 16.62 -14.18 -9.20
N TRP A 39 16.10 -13.58 -8.14
CA TRP A 39 16.77 -12.55 -7.36
C TRP A 39 17.66 -13.19 -6.29
N PRO A 40 18.88 -12.68 -6.04
CA PRO A 40 19.65 -13.07 -4.86
C PRO A 40 18.86 -12.94 -3.55
N ALA A 41 17.99 -11.92 -3.46
CA ALA A 41 17.10 -11.66 -2.33
C ALA A 41 16.25 -12.88 -1.93
N TYR A 42 15.80 -13.71 -2.88
CA TYR A 42 14.92 -14.85 -2.57
C TYR A 42 15.57 -15.86 -1.64
N GLN A 43 16.89 -16.05 -1.73
CA GLN A 43 17.62 -16.94 -0.83
C GLN A 43 18.25 -16.16 0.33
N LYS A 44 18.73 -14.94 0.08
CA LYS A 44 19.51 -14.17 1.06
C LYS A 44 18.65 -13.45 2.09
N TRP A 45 17.48 -12.94 1.71
CA TRP A 45 16.69 -12.06 2.57
C TRP A 45 15.86 -12.86 3.57
N THR A 46 16.53 -13.31 4.63
CA THR A 46 15.89 -13.79 5.87
C THR A 46 15.78 -12.65 6.87
N MET A 47 14.99 -12.87 7.94
CA MET A 47 14.90 -11.91 9.05
C MET A 47 16.26 -11.68 9.72
N GLU A 48 17.06 -12.74 9.86
CA GLU A 48 18.42 -12.68 10.40
C GLU A 48 19.35 -11.86 9.51
N TYR A 49 19.28 -12.05 8.19
CA TYR A 49 20.13 -11.31 7.26
C TYR A 49 19.81 -9.80 7.27
N VAL A 50 18.53 -9.42 7.19
CA VAL A 50 18.17 -7.99 7.23
C VAL A 50 18.49 -7.38 8.59
N LYS A 51 18.37 -8.16 9.68
CA LYS A 51 18.82 -7.76 11.02
C LYS A 51 20.33 -7.52 11.08
N GLU A 52 21.14 -8.39 10.46
CA GLU A 52 22.60 -8.22 10.39
C GLU A 52 22.99 -6.96 9.60
N VAL A 53 22.34 -6.72 8.46
CA VAL A 53 22.69 -5.60 7.56
C VAL A 53 22.28 -4.24 8.13
N VAL A 54 21.16 -4.18 8.86
CA VAL A 54 20.49 -2.91 9.23
C VAL A 54 20.38 -2.70 10.75
N GLY A 55 20.76 -3.70 11.55
CA GLY A 55 20.35 -3.83 12.95
C GLY A 55 20.54 -2.59 13.85
N ASP A 56 21.61 -1.83 13.65
CA ASP A 56 21.93 -0.65 14.47
C ASP A 56 21.16 0.63 14.11
N VAL A 57 20.42 0.63 13.00
CA VAL A 57 19.62 1.79 12.59
C VAL A 57 18.42 1.96 13.52
N GLU A 58 18.27 3.13 14.12
CA GLU A 58 17.03 3.49 14.82
C GLU A 58 15.92 3.75 13.80
N VAL A 59 14.80 3.05 13.92
CA VAL A 59 13.68 3.14 12.98
C VAL A 59 12.40 3.69 13.63
N PRO A 60 11.66 4.55 12.92
CA PRO A 60 10.34 4.99 13.34
C PRO A 60 9.32 3.86 13.16
N LEU A 61 8.51 3.62 14.19
CA LEU A 61 7.45 2.62 14.20
C LEU A 61 6.08 3.27 14.32
N TYR A 62 5.12 2.70 13.61
CA TYR A 62 3.76 3.20 13.47
C TYR A 62 2.77 2.10 13.87
N ASP A 63 1.68 2.46 14.55
CA ASP A 63 0.56 1.55 14.79
C ASP A 63 -0.61 1.85 13.84
N SER A 64 -1.69 1.08 13.93
CA SER A 64 -2.90 1.23 13.11
C SER A 64 -3.94 2.17 13.74
N LYS A 65 -3.57 2.94 14.78
CA LYS A 65 -4.48 3.91 15.36
C LYS A 65 -4.71 5.06 14.39
N LYS A 66 -5.96 5.56 14.38
CA LYS A 66 -6.35 6.74 13.63
C LYS A 66 -5.40 7.89 13.95
N ALA A 67 -4.83 8.50 12.92
CA ALA A 67 -3.89 9.60 13.09
C ALA A 67 -4.55 10.77 13.82
N ASP A 68 -3.86 11.35 14.81
CA ASP A 68 -4.32 12.57 15.47
C ASP A 68 -4.28 13.75 14.47
N PRO A 69 -5.44 14.39 14.18
CA PRO A 69 -5.53 15.58 13.34
C PRO A 69 -4.58 16.73 13.73
N ALA A 70 -4.22 16.81 15.00
CA ALA A 70 -3.36 17.85 15.54
C ALA A 70 -1.87 17.50 15.48
N ALA A 71 -1.52 16.23 15.23
CA ALA A 71 -0.14 15.79 15.10
C ALA A 71 0.40 16.01 13.69
N PRO A 72 1.73 16.21 13.53
CA PRO A 72 2.35 16.15 12.22
C PRO A 72 2.02 14.84 11.50
N ILE A 73 1.82 14.92 10.18
CA ILE A 73 1.57 13.75 9.33
C ILE A 73 2.74 12.78 9.48
N ASN A 74 2.43 11.49 9.67
CA ASN A 74 3.41 10.41 9.89
C ASN A 74 4.29 10.60 11.14
N THR A 75 3.71 11.08 12.24
CA THR A 75 4.36 11.03 13.55
C THR A 75 4.47 9.57 14.01
N PRO A 76 5.67 9.06 14.35
CA PRO A 76 5.83 7.69 14.81
C PRO A 76 5.25 7.51 16.22
N THR A 77 4.69 6.34 16.48
CA THR A 77 4.22 5.91 17.81
C THR A 77 5.39 5.70 18.76
N THR A 78 6.48 5.11 18.26
CA THR A 78 7.70 4.85 19.02
C THR A 78 8.90 4.70 18.07
N LYS A 79 10.09 4.53 18.65
CA LYS A 79 11.33 4.21 17.93
C LYS A 79 12.10 3.13 18.69
N MET A 80 12.82 2.29 17.96
CA MET A 80 13.79 1.35 18.52
C MET A 80 14.84 0.99 17.47
N LYS A 81 15.89 0.27 17.86
CA LYS A 81 16.82 -0.30 16.90
C LYS A 81 16.11 -1.28 15.99
N PHE A 82 16.50 -1.30 14.72
CA PHE A 82 15.95 -2.23 13.73
C PHE A 82 16.09 -3.67 14.19
N ALA A 83 17.21 -4.05 14.81
CA ALA A 83 17.41 -5.38 15.34
C ALA A 83 16.37 -5.79 16.39
N ASP A 84 16.08 -4.89 17.35
CA ASP A 84 15.08 -5.13 18.39
C ASP A 84 13.67 -5.26 17.80
N TYR A 85 13.39 -4.46 16.78
CA TYR A 85 12.12 -4.53 16.06
C TYR A 85 11.96 -5.85 15.28
N ILE A 86 13.01 -6.34 14.61
CA ILE A 86 12.98 -7.64 13.93
C ILE A 86 12.80 -8.79 14.94
N ASP A 87 13.41 -8.71 16.13
CA ASP A 87 13.16 -9.68 17.19
C ASP A 87 11.71 -9.63 17.68
N LEU A 88 11.15 -8.43 17.84
CA LEU A 88 9.77 -8.21 18.28
C LEU A 88 8.77 -8.89 17.33
N ILE A 89 8.84 -8.59 16.02
CA ILE A 89 7.85 -9.09 15.05
C ILE A 89 7.95 -10.60 14.79
N GLN A 90 9.08 -11.22 15.14
CA GLN A 90 9.26 -12.67 15.08
C GLN A 90 8.77 -13.37 16.35
N ARG A 91 8.91 -12.72 17.51
CA ARG A 91 8.54 -13.29 18.81
C ARG A 91 7.03 -13.27 19.05
N GLU A 92 6.37 -12.16 18.74
CA GLU A 92 4.98 -11.96 19.13
C GLU A 92 4.18 -11.07 18.16
N PRO A 93 2.84 -11.19 18.15
CA PRO A 93 1.98 -10.27 17.41
C PRO A 93 2.16 -8.83 17.91
N THR A 94 2.24 -7.89 16.97
CA THR A 94 2.33 -6.46 17.26
C THR A 94 1.73 -5.67 16.12
N ASP A 95 1.06 -4.58 16.48
CA ASP A 95 0.49 -3.64 15.50
C ASP A 95 1.56 -2.68 14.92
N LEU A 96 2.79 -2.73 15.45
CA LEU A 96 3.89 -1.89 14.99
C LEU A 96 4.37 -2.28 13.59
N ARG A 97 4.62 -1.26 12.76
CA ARG A 97 5.20 -1.38 11.42
C ARG A 97 6.22 -0.29 11.13
N ILE A 98 7.15 -0.59 10.24
CA ILE A 98 7.94 0.43 9.53
C ILE A 98 7.17 0.78 8.25
N PHE A 99 6.58 1.97 8.23
CA PHE A 99 5.72 2.42 7.13
C PHE A 99 6.52 2.81 5.86
N PHE A 100 7.76 3.26 6.00
CA PHE A 100 8.62 3.56 4.87
C PHE A 100 10.08 3.44 5.29
N PHE A 101 10.77 2.42 4.78
CA PHE A 101 12.20 2.25 4.96
C PHE A 101 12.92 2.55 3.64
N ASP A 102 13.92 3.44 3.71
CA ASP A 102 14.76 3.84 2.57
C ASP A 102 16.03 2.97 2.56
N PRO A 103 16.07 1.87 1.79
CA PRO A 103 17.21 0.97 1.79
C PRO A 103 18.46 1.61 1.20
N ILE A 104 18.35 2.66 0.37
CA ILE A 104 19.53 3.32 -0.19
C ILE A 104 20.32 4.03 0.91
N LYS A 105 19.61 4.68 1.84
CA LYS A 105 20.24 5.40 2.95
C LYS A 105 20.77 4.48 4.04
N HIS A 106 20.04 3.41 4.32
CA HIS A 106 20.22 2.64 5.55
C HIS A 106 20.66 1.19 5.33
N ALA A 107 20.59 0.70 4.09
CA ALA A 107 20.81 -0.72 3.76
C ALA A 107 21.30 -0.92 2.33
N ASN A 108 22.26 -0.10 1.86
CA ASN A 108 22.64 -0.07 0.45
C ASN A 108 23.07 -1.44 -0.11
N LYS A 109 23.60 -2.34 0.74
CA LYS A 109 23.93 -3.73 0.35
C LYS A 109 22.73 -4.53 -0.16
N LEU A 110 21.51 -4.23 0.32
CA LEU A 110 20.29 -4.88 -0.14
C LEU A 110 19.95 -4.48 -1.59
N MET A 111 20.46 -3.35 -2.07
CA MET A 111 20.18 -2.87 -3.43
C MET A 111 20.75 -3.79 -4.51
N ASP A 112 21.78 -4.56 -4.18
CA ASP A 112 22.43 -5.50 -5.11
C ASP A 112 21.64 -6.83 -5.24
N ASP A 113 20.62 -7.04 -4.40
CA ASP A 113 19.95 -8.33 -4.25
C ASP A 113 18.62 -8.45 -5.00
N PHE A 114 18.06 -7.35 -5.52
CA PHE A 114 16.80 -7.38 -6.26
C PHE A 114 16.97 -6.99 -7.73
N ILE A 115 16.07 -7.47 -8.58
CA ILE A 115 16.11 -7.19 -10.02
C ILE A 115 14.79 -6.52 -10.41
N ALA A 116 14.83 -5.23 -10.79
CA ALA A 116 13.64 -4.57 -11.30
C ALA A 116 13.17 -5.25 -12.61
N PRO A 117 11.87 -5.56 -12.77
CA PRO A 117 11.36 -6.33 -13.90
C PRO A 117 11.23 -5.47 -15.17
N LYS A 118 12.37 -4.95 -15.64
CA LYS A 118 12.49 -4.06 -16.81
C LYS A 118 12.14 -4.75 -18.13
N GLU A 119 12.25 -6.07 -18.16
CA GLU A 119 11.76 -6.91 -19.25
C GLU A 119 10.24 -6.85 -19.42
N LEU A 120 9.47 -6.68 -18.33
CA LEU A 120 8.01 -6.57 -18.39
C LEU A 120 7.57 -5.15 -18.76
N MET A 121 8.20 -4.12 -18.19
CA MET A 121 7.92 -2.73 -18.55
C MET A 121 9.09 -1.77 -18.25
N GLY A 122 9.14 -0.64 -18.96
CA GLY A 122 10.06 0.45 -18.66
C GLY A 122 9.49 1.44 -17.64
N GLY A 123 10.23 2.52 -17.36
CA GLY A 123 9.76 3.63 -16.52
C GLY A 123 9.98 3.42 -15.02
N PHE A 124 10.75 2.40 -14.62
CA PHE A 124 11.11 2.15 -13.23
C PHE A 124 11.90 3.33 -12.63
N LEU A 125 11.53 3.67 -11.40
CA LEU A 125 12.22 4.64 -10.56
C LEU A 125 13.29 3.91 -9.73
N ASP A 126 14.27 3.30 -10.42
CA ASP A 126 15.25 2.36 -9.83
C ASP A 126 16.03 2.93 -8.63
N LYS A 127 16.08 4.27 -8.50
CA LYS A 127 16.74 4.98 -7.40
C LYS A 127 15.84 5.23 -6.19
N TYR A 128 14.63 4.65 -6.15
CA TYR A 128 13.65 4.89 -5.11
C TYR A 128 12.84 3.64 -4.72
N PRO A 129 13.46 2.46 -4.50
CA PRO A 129 12.73 1.37 -3.87
C PRO A 129 12.32 1.74 -2.45
N SER A 130 11.24 1.16 -1.98
CA SER A 130 10.76 1.37 -0.62
C SER A 130 10.51 0.03 0.04
N MET A 131 11.04 -0.16 1.23
CA MET A 131 10.80 -1.37 2.01
C MET A 131 9.80 -1.11 3.13
N PHE A 132 9.01 -2.14 3.43
CA PHE A 132 7.95 -2.09 4.43
C PHE A 132 8.08 -3.32 5.31
N PHE A 133 7.99 -3.14 6.62
CA PHE A 133 8.08 -4.22 7.60
C PHE A 133 6.89 -4.14 8.53
N GLY A 134 6.34 -5.27 8.97
CA GLY A 134 5.19 -5.28 9.87
C GLY A 134 5.14 -6.53 10.71
N GLY A 135 4.69 -6.36 11.96
CA GLY A 135 4.30 -7.46 12.83
C GLY A 135 2.92 -8.01 12.49
N LYS A 136 2.66 -9.25 12.94
CA LYS A 136 1.33 -9.87 12.82
C LYS A 136 0.27 -8.96 13.44
N SER A 137 -0.81 -8.75 12.69
CA SER A 137 -1.94 -7.86 12.98
C SER A 137 -1.77 -6.40 12.55
N SER A 138 -0.56 -5.95 12.17
CA SER A 138 -0.40 -4.60 11.64
C SER A 138 -1.13 -4.42 10.31
N VAL A 139 -1.75 -3.26 10.13
CA VAL A 139 -2.58 -2.93 8.97
C VAL A 139 -2.09 -1.64 8.32
N THR A 140 -1.99 -1.65 7.00
CA THR A 140 -1.95 -0.42 6.22
C THR A 140 -3.36 -0.12 5.74
N PHE A 141 -3.92 1.00 6.21
CA PHE A 141 -5.29 1.41 5.91
C PHE A 141 -5.53 1.56 4.40
N LEU A 142 -6.79 1.58 4.01
CA LEU A 142 -7.18 1.59 2.61
C LEU A 142 -6.79 2.92 1.93
N HIS A 143 -5.89 2.85 0.96
CA HIS A 143 -5.37 4.02 0.24
C HIS A 143 -4.96 3.67 -1.18
N PHE A 144 -4.66 4.69 -1.99
CA PHE A 144 -3.90 4.55 -3.22
C PHE A 144 -2.69 5.47 -3.18
N ASP A 145 -1.69 5.18 -4.01
CA ASP A 145 -0.44 5.91 -4.00
C ASP A 145 -0.54 7.29 -4.64
N ILE A 146 -0.08 8.30 -3.91
CA ILE A 146 -0.18 9.71 -4.31
C ILE A 146 0.56 10.04 -5.61
N ASP A 147 1.63 9.31 -5.89
CA ASP A 147 2.46 9.48 -7.09
C ASP A 147 1.86 8.81 -8.33
N MET A 148 0.74 8.08 -8.21
CA MET A 148 0.08 7.38 -9.31
C MET A 148 1.04 6.47 -10.10
N ALA A 149 2.03 5.87 -9.43
CA ALA A 149 2.90 4.89 -10.06
C ALA A 149 2.20 3.52 -10.21
N HIS A 150 2.67 2.72 -11.16
CA HIS A 150 2.53 1.27 -11.07
C HIS A 150 3.48 0.74 -9.99
N ILE A 151 3.06 -0.31 -9.29
CA ILE A 151 3.82 -0.88 -8.17
C ILE A 151 4.04 -2.36 -8.43
N PHE A 152 5.29 -2.81 -8.26
CA PHE A 152 5.65 -4.22 -8.13
C PHE A 152 6.03 -4.44 -6.68
N HIS A 153 5.12 -5.05 -5.92
CA HIS A 153 5.27 -5.30 -4.49
C HIS A 153 5.67 -6.76 -4.27
N THR A 154 6.94 -6.99 -3.94
CA THR A 154 7.47 -8.34 -3.71
C THR A 154 7.57 -8.63 -2.22
N HIS A 155 6.97 -9.73 -1.78
CA HIS A 155 6.85 -10.10 -0.37
C HIS A 155 7.94 -11.08 0.07
N PHE A 156 8.41 -10.96 1.31
CA PHE A 156 9.43 -11.81 1.90
C PHE A 156 9.10 -12.13 3.35
N ASN A 157 9.32 -13.40 3.70
CA ASN A 157 9.03 -14.02 5.00
C ASN A 157 7.53 -13.97 5.36
N GLY A 158 6.99 -15.05 5.94
CA GLY A 158 5.59 -15.04 6.38
C GLY A 158 4.58 -14.76 5.26
N ARG A 159 3.44 -14.17 5.63
CA ARG A 159 2.33 -13.90 4.70
C ARG A 159 1.72 -12.52 4.91
N LYS A 160 1.19 -11.97 3.81
CA LYS A 160 0.45 -10.70 3.79
C LYS A 160 -0.87 -10.85 3.05
N HIS A 161 -1.96 -10.48 3.70
CA HIS A 161 -3.29 -10.42 3.09
C HIS A 161 -3.49 -9.05 2.45
N VAL A 162 -3.88 -9.01 1.18
CA VAL A 162 -4.10 -7.80 0.41
C VAL A 162 -5.51 -7.79 -0.17
N LYS A 163 -6.22 -6.68 0.00
CA LYS A 163 -7.49 -6.39 -0.68
C LYS A 163 -7.31 -5.20 -1.59
N LEU A 164 -7.76 -5.32 -2.84
CA LEU A 164 -7.58 -4.33 -3.89
C LEU A 164 -8.93 -3.91 -4.46
N PHE A 165 -9.10 -2.62 -4.72
CA PHE A 165 -10.31 -2.06 -5.31
C PHE A 165 -9.97 -1.09 -6.43
N GLU A 166 -10.69 -1.20 -7.55
CA GLU A 166 -10.54 -0.28 -8.67
C GLU A 166 -10.82 1.18 -8.24
N HIS A 167 -10.13 2.13 -8.88
CA HIS A 167 -10.27 3.55 -8.57
C HIS A 167 -11.70 4.10 -8.67
N LYS A 168 -12.57 3.45 -9.47
CA LYS A 168 -13.99 3.81 -9.61
C LYS A 168 -14.78 3.71 -8.30
N TRP A 169 -14.32 2.90 -7.34
CA TRP A 169 -14.98 2.70 -6.06
C TRP A 169 -14.68 3.79 -5.01
N LYS A 170 -13.73 4.71 -5.28
CA LYS A 170 -13.25 5.72 -4.33
C LYS A 170 -14.32 6.46 -3.51
N GLU A 171 -15.46 6.77 -4.12
CA GLU A 171 -16.55 7.48 -3.44
C GLU A 171 -17.23 6.59 -2.40
N ARG A 172 -17.46 5.32 -2.74
CA ARG A 172 -18.08 4.31 -1.87
C ARG A 172 -17.13 3.73 -0.84
N LEU A 173 -15.82 3.84 -1.09
CA LEU A 173 -14.77 3.54 -0.12
C LEU A 173 -14.56 4.67 0.91
N TYR A 174 -15.43 5.68 0.94
CA TYR A 174 -15.34 6.80 1.87
C TYR A 174 -14.00 7.56 1.78
N ARG A 175 -13.52 7.83 0.55
CA ARG A 175 -12.33 8.66 0.34
C ARG A 175 -12.51 10.04 0.98
N LEU A 176 -11.51 10.46 1.76
CA LEU A 176 -11.43 11.81 2.29
C LEU A 176 -11.12 12.84 1.18
N PRO A 177 -11.77 14.02 1.16
CA PRO A 177 -11.45 15.09 0.22
C PRO A 177 -9.96 15.47 0.27
N TYR A 178 -9.35 15.75 -0.89
CA TYR A 178 -7.94 16.11 -1.01
C TYR A 178 -6.94 15.12 -0.39
N ALA A 179 -7.37 13.88 -0.14
CA ALA A 179 -6.53 12.79 0.35
C ALA A 179 -6.51 11.62 -0.64
N THR A 180 -5.52 10.76 -0.48
CA THR A 180 -5.41 9.51 -1.26
C THR A 180 -5.79 8.28 -0.44
N TYR A 181 -6.56 8.49 0.64
CA TYR A 181 -6.95 7.47 1.59
C TYR A 181 -8.41 7.62 2.05
N ALA A 182 -8.95 6.51 2.55
CA ALA A 182 -10.31 6.40 3.08
C ALA A 182 -10.40 6.88 4.53
N LEU A 183 -11.61 6.88 5.09
CA LEU A 183 -11.79 6.93 6.54
C LEU A 183 -11.02 5.80 7.23
N GLU A 184 -10.40 6.11 8.36
CA GLU A 184 -9.69 5.14 9.21
C GLU A 184 -10.63 4.52 10.28
N ASP A 185 -11.89 4.97 10.33
CA ASP A 185 -12.88 4.61 11.35
C ASP A 185 -13.59 3.26 11.09
N TYR A 186 -13.27 2.57 10.00
CA TYR A 186 -13.87 1.27 9.67
C TYR A 186 -12.80 0.24 9.32
N ASP A 187 -13.08 -1.02 9.64
CA ASP A 187 -12.28 -2.16 9.20
C ASP A 187 -12.82 -2.68 7.87
N ILE A 188 -12.04 -2.58 6.79
CA ILE A 188 -12.44 -3.13 5.48
C ILE A 188 -12.43 -4.67 5.50
N ASP A 189 -11.75 -5.30 6.46
CA ASP A 189 -11.75 -6.75 6.64
C ASP A 189 -13.07 -7.24 7.23
N ASN A 190 -13.68 -6.43 8.11
CA ASN A 190 -14.95 -6.71 8.76
C ASN A 190 -15.76 -5.41 8.97
N PRO A 191 -16.36 -4.85 7.90
CA PRO A 191 -17.00 -3.54 7.98
C PRO A 191 -18.37 -3.61 8.65
N ASP A 192 -18.66 -2.60 9.48
CA ASP A 192 -20.00 -2.32 9.98
C ASP A 192 -20.84 -1.72 8.84
N PHE A 193 -21.68 -2.53 8.20
CA PHE A 193 -22.55 -2.09 7.11
C PHE A 193 -23.74 -1.23 7.56
N GLU A 194 -24.08 -1.19 8.85
CA GLU A 194 -25.10 -0.27 9.36
C GLU A 194 -24.53 1.14 9.41
N LYS A 195 -23.29 1.29 9.87
CA LYS A 195 -22.58 2.57 9.93
C LYS A 195 -21.99 2.98 8.57
N TYR A 196 -21.55 2.03 7.76
CA TYR A 196 -20.90 2.25 6.46
C TYR A 196 -21.61 1.53 5.30
N PRO A 197 -22.90 1.82 5.05
CA PRO A 197 -23.71 1.08 4.07
C PRO A 197 -23.20 1.21 2.64
N ALA A 198 -22.42 2.25 2.31
CA ALA A 198 -21.90 2.42 0.95
C ALA A 198 -20.88 1.33 0.57
N LEU A 199 -20.33 0.58 1.53
CA LEU A 199 -19.47 -0.58 1.24
C LEU A 199 -20.25 -1.77 0.68
N ASN A 200 -21.56 -1.86 0.89
CA ASN A 200 -22.36 -3.01 0.48
C ASN A 200 -22.47 -3.14 -1.04
N GLY A 201 -21.89 -4.19 -1.62
CA GLY A 201 -21.84 -4.41 -3.07
C GLY A 201 -20.66 -3.72 -3.75
N VAL A 202 -19.70 -3.19 -2.98
CA VAL A 202 -18.38 -2.83 -3.53
C VAL A 202 -17.69 -4.10 -4.01
N GLU A 203 -17.20 -4.08 -5.25
CA GLU A 203 -16.42 -5.18 -5.81
C GLU A 203 -14.92 -4.94 -5.67
N GLY A 204 -14.20 -5.95 -5.25
CA GLY A 204 -12.75 -5.94 -5.16
C GLY A 204 -12.15 -7.30 -5.48
N ILE A 205 -10.83 -7.36 -5.41
CA ILE A 205 -10.07 -8.60 -5.50
C ILE A 205 -9.19 -8.78 -4.28
N GLU A 206 -8.90 -10.01 -3.92
CA GLU A 206 -8.09 -10.35 -2.75
C GLU A 206 -6.97 -11.35 -3.09
N CYS A 207 -5.88 -11.26 -2.34
CA CYS A 207 -4.79 -12.21 -2.44
C CYS A 207 -4.02 -12.35 -1.12
N PHE A 208 -3.27 -13.44 -1.02
CA PHE A 208 -2.34 -13.71 0.06
C PHE A 208 -0.96 -13.84 -0.58
N LEU A 209 -0.05 -12.92 -0.24
CA LEU A 209 1.32 -12.97 -0.71
C LEU A 209 2.15 -13.83 0.24
N GLU A 210 2.93 -14.74 -0.33
CA GLU A 210 3.91 -15.56 0.37
C GLU A 210 5.34 -15.13 0.00
N HIS A 211 6.34 -15.83 0.55
CA HIS A 211 7.75 -15.53 0.28
C HIS A 211 8.06 -15.65 -1.21
N GLY A 212 8.45 -14.51 -1.81
CA GLY A 212 8.85 -14.37 -3.21
C GLY A 212 7.73 -14.00 -4.17
N ASP A 213 6.48 -13.96 -3.72
CA ASP A 213 5.37 -13.52 -4.58
C ASP A 213 5.51 -12.02 -4.91
N THR A 214 5.36 -11.68 -6.18
CA THR A 214 5.28 -10.29 -6.63
C THR A 214 3.87 -9.93 -7.05
N LEU A 215 3.27 -8.97 -6.36
CA LEU A 215 2.00 -8.34 -6.75
C LEU A 215 2.26 -7.14 -7.66
N PHE A 216 1.77 -7.20 -8.89
CA PHE A 216 1.64 -6.02 -9.74
C PHE A 216 0.35 -5.27 -9.42
N MET A 217 0.46 -4.02 -8.99
CA MET A 217 -0.67 -3.11 -8.80
C MET A 217 -0.58 -1.97 -9.82
N PRO A 218 -1.55 -1.86 -10.74
CA PRO A 218 -1.62 -0.74 -11.66
C PRO A 218 -1.90 0.59 -10.93
N THR A 219 -1.59 1.71 -11.59
CA THR A 219 -1.84 3.04 -11.03
C THR A 219 -3.28 3.23 -10.52
N GLY A 220 -3.43 3.92 -9.40
CA GLY A 220 -4.73 4.33 -8.85
C GLY A 220 -5.55 3.23 -8.18
N TRP A 221 -5.05 1.99 -8.14
CA TRP A 221 -5.67 0.92 -7.37
C TRP A 221 -5.60 1.19 -5.88
N TRP A 222 -6.77 1.11 -5.24
CA TRP A 222 -6.87 1.16 -3.80
C TRP A 222 -6.41 -0.17 -3.23
N HIS A 223 -5.66 -0.11 -2.15
CA HIS A 223 -5.10 -1.29 -1.53
C HIS A 223 -5.11 -1.16 -0.01
N TRP A 224 -5.48 -2.25 0.63
CA TRP A 224 -5.40 -2.47 2.06
C TRP A 224 -4.54 -3.71 2.28
N MET A 225 -3.65 -3.66 3.27
CA MET A 225 -2.67 -4.72 3.52
C MET A 225 -2.61 -5.06 5.00
N LYS A 226 -2.71 -6.34 5.33
CA LYS A 226 -2.60 -6.87 6.69
C LYS A 226 -1.50 -7.91 6.77
N TYR A 227 -0.60 -7.71 7.72
CA TYR A 227 0.47 -8.64 8.03
C TYR A 227 -0.11 -9.81 8.83
N LEU A 228 -0.05 -11.02 8.28
CA LEU A 228 -0.53 -12.24 8.96
C LEU A 228 0.56 -12.87 9.84
N ASP A 229 1.80 -12.57 9.51
CA ASP A 229 3.02 -13.02 10.15
C ASP A 229 4.03 -11.86 10.15
N GLY A 230 5.03 -11.88 11.04
CA GLY A 230 6.16 -10.95 10.99
C GLY A 230 6.85 -11.04 9.64
N SER A 231 6.80 -9.98 8.84
CA SER A 231 7.20 -10.06 7.43
C SER A 231 7.59 -8.71 6.87
N PHE A 232 8.13 -8.71 5.65
CA PHE A 232 8.53 -7.49 4.98
C PHE A 232 8.36 -7.58 3.47
N SER A 233 8.51 -6.45 2.79
CA SER A 233 8.31 -6.37 1.35
C SER A 233 9.10 -5.21 0.76
N ILE A 234 9.42 -5.32 -0.53
CA ILE A 234 9.97 -4.24 -1.32
C ILE A 234 8.96 -3.84 -2.40
N SER A 235 8.71 -2.54 -2.51
CA SER A 235 7.93 -1.96 -3.61
C SER A 235 8.86 -1.29 -4.60
N LEU A 236 8.76 -1.71 -5.86
CA LEU A 236 9.38 -1.04 -7.00
C LEU A 236 8.32 -0.25 -7.76
N ARG A 237 8.61 1.03 -8.01
CA ARG A 237 7.66 1.95 -8.65
C ARG A 237 8.04 2.15 -10.12
N ALA A 238 7.04 2.16 -11.00
CA ALA A 238 7.22 2.46 -12.41
C ALA A 238 6.19 3.50 -12.88
N TRP A 239 6.65 4.50 -13.65
CA TRP A 239 5.77 5.53 -14.19
C TRP A 239 4.85 4.99 -15.28
N ASP A 240 3.60 5.41 -15.23
CA ASP A 240 2.62 5.19 -16.29
C ASP A 240 3.07 5.87 -17.60
N LYS A 241 2.77 5.28 -18.76
CA LYS A 241 3.06 5.90 -20.07
C LYS A 241 2.18 7.13 -20.35
N SER A 242 1.00 7.21 -19.76
CA SER A 242 0.02 8.27 -19.96
C SER A 242 0.47 9.61 -19.38
N TRP A 243 0.51 10.63 -20.23
CA TRP A 243 0.75 12.02 -19.82
C TRP A 243 -0.30 12.56 -18.87
N ALA A 244 -1.56 12.13 -19.01
CA ALA A 244 -2.63 12.54 -18.10
C ALA A 244 -2.40 12.00 -16.68
N VAL A 245 -1.93 10.75 -16.55
CA VAL A 245 -1.60 10.16 -15.24
C VAL A 245 -0.41 10.86 -14.62
N LYS A 246 0.64 11.16 -15.41
CA LYS A 246 1.80 11.94 -14.94
C LYS A 246 1.41 13.35 -14.48
N ALA A 247 0.57 14.04 -15.23
CA ALA A 247 0.06 15.35 -14.84
C ALA A 247 -0.75 15.28 -13.54
N HIS A 248 -1.58 14.24 -13.37
CA HIS A 248 -2.32 14.00 -12.14
C HIS A 248 -1.39 13.71 -10.96
N SER A 249 -0.33 12.92 -11.16
CA SER A 249 0.72 12.69 -10.16
C SER A 249 1.37 13.99 -9.70
N ILE A 250 1.78 14.85 -10.65
CA ILE A 250 2.38 16.15 -10.32
C ILE A 250 1.39 17.03 -9.55
N TRP A 251 0.13 17.07 -9.97
CA TRP A 251 -0.93 17.80 -9.25
C TRP A 251 -1.08 17.29 -7.81
N ASN A 252 -1.15 15.97 -7.62
CA ASN A 252 -1.30 15.35 -6.31
C ASN A 252 -0.12 15.72 -5.39
N LEU A 253 1.10 15.59 -5.90
CA LEU A 253 2.34 15.84 -5.16
C LEU A 253 2.57 17.32 -4.85
N THR A 254 2.16 18.24 -5.72
CA THR A 254 2.53 19.67 -5.61
C THR A 254 1.39 20.57 -5.17
N VAL A 255 0.16 20.32 -5.59
CA VAL A 255 -0.98 21.20 -5.32
C VAL A 255 -1.88 20.59 -4.26
N GLN A 256 -2.38 19.37 -4.49
CA GLN A 256 -3.33 18.73 -3.56
C GLN A 256 -2.70 18.56 -2.18
N ARG A 257 -1.50 17.98 -2.09
CA ARG A 257 -0.82 17.75 -0.82
C ARG A 257 -0.55 19.05 -0.07
N LYS A 258 0.03 20.06 -0.74
CA LYS A 258 0.33 21.35 -0.11
C LYS A 258 -0.94 22.05 0.38
N PHE A 259 -2.01 21.99 -0.40
CA PHE A 259 -3.31 22.53 0.02
C PHE A 259 -3.81 21.82 1.27
N ASP A 260 -3.82 20.48 1.29
CA ASP A 260 -4.27 19.70 2.44
C ASP A 260 -3.42 19.98 3.70
N ASP A 261 -2.10 20.09 3.55
CA ASP A 261 -1.16 20.39 4.63
C ASP A 261 -1.42 21.80 5.22
N ILE A 262 -1.63 22.80 4.37
CA ILE A 262 -1.97 24.18 4.80
C ILE A 262 -3.30 24.19 5.56
N MET A 263 -4.31 23.50 5.03
CA MET A 263 -5.64 23.45 5.65
C MET A 263 -5.60 22.73 7.00
N LYS A 264 -4.88 21.60 7.11
CA LYS A 264 -4.65 20.88 8.37
C LYS A 264 -3.95 21.76 9.40
N SER A 265 -2.89 22.46 9.00
CA SER A 265 -2.13 23.34 9.90
C SER A 265 -2.98 24.49 10.46
N ASN A 266 -3.83 25.09 9.63
CA ASN A 266 -4.60 26.29 10.00
C ASN A 266 -5.90 25.96 10.74
N PHE A 267 -6.57 24.86 10.41
CA PHE A 267 -7.93 24.57 10.88
C PHE A 267 -8.06 23.28 11.69
N LYS A 268 -7.02 22.42 11.72
CA LYS A 268 -6.90 21.23 12.57
C LYS A 268 -8.18 20.39 12.59
N ASN A 269 -8.77 20.17 13.77
CA ASN A 269 -9.95 19.33 14.00
C ASN A 269 -11.15 19.77 13.14
N THR A 270 -11.43 21.07 13.02
CA THR A 270 -12.57 21.56 12.24
C THR A 270 -12.48 21.14 10.77
N TYR A 271 -11.28 21.17 10.19
CA TYR A 271 -11.08 20.73 8.81
C TYR A 271 -11.17 19.21 8.68
N MET A 272 -10.63 18.45 9.63
CA MET A 272 -10.74 16.99 9.62
C MET A 272 -12.19 16.52 9.80
N GLU A 273 -12.95 17.09 10.73
CA GLU A 273 -14.39 16.83 10.88
C GLU A 273 -15.17 17.15 9.60
N TRP A 274 -14.83 18.25 8.93
CA TRP A 274 -15.44 18.56 7.63
C TRP A 274 -15.11 17.51 6.58
N LYS A 275 -13.85 17.06 6.48
CA LYS A 275 -13.43 16.03 5.52
C LYS A 275 -14.19 14.73 5.76
N GLU A 276 -14.34 14.31 7.01
CA GLU A 276 -15.05 13.09 7.38
C GLU A 276 -16.54 13.17 7.03
N LYS A 277 -17.22 14.27 7.41
CA LYS A 277 -18.62 14.52 7.04
C LYS A 277 -18.82 14.55 5.52
N ALA A 278 -17.89 15.14 4.79
CA ALA A 278 -17.91 15.19 3.33
C ALA A 278 -17.70 13.81 2.69
N ALA A 279 -16.83 12.97 3.26
CA ALA A 279 -16.62 11.58 2.82
C ALA A 279 -17.89 10.74 3.03
N MET A 280 -18.52 10.84 4.22
CA MET A 280 -19.80 10.17 4.51
C MET A 280 -20.89 10.56 3.51
N LYS A 281 -21.09 11.87 3.32
CA LYS A 281 -22.10 12.40 2.39
C LYS A 281 -21.87 11.95 0.95
N THR A 282 -20.60 11.95 0.50
CA THR A 282 -20.23 11.52 -0.85
C THR A 282 -20.53 10.02 -1.04
N ALA A 283 -20.17 9.19 -0.06
CA ALA A 283 -20.38 7.75 -0.10
C ALA A 283 -21.88 7.38 -0.12
N GLU A 284 -22.69 8.02 0.72
CA GLU A 284 -24.15 7.85 0.74
C GLU A 284 -24.80 8.27 -0.57
N MET A 285 -24.36 9.40 -1.14
CA MET A 285 -24.84 9.86 -2.45
C MET A 285 -24.48 8.87 -3.56
N ALA A 286 -23.25 8.35 -3.55
CA ALA A 286 -22.79 7.36 -4.51
C ALA A 286 -23.60 6.06 -4.40
N LEU A 287 -23.86 5.57 -3.18
CA LEU A 287 -24.72 4.42 -2.94
C LEU A 287 -26.14 4.65 -3.48
N LYS A 288 -26.77 5.78 -3.12
CA LYS A 288 -28.14 6.12 -3.55
C LYS A 288 -28.27 6.23 -5.07
N ARG A 289 -27.20 6.64 -5.76
CA ARG A 289 -27.13 6.75 -7.22
C ARG A 289 -26.75 5.44 -7.92
N GLY A 290 -26.44 4.38 -7.17
CA GLY A 290 -25.94 3.13 -7.73
C GLY A 290 -24.59 3.32 -8.45
N LEU A 291 -23.72 4.19 -7.93
CA LEU A 291 -22.37 4.36 -8.46
C LEU A 291 -21.44 3.26 -7.90
N PRO A 292 -20.31 2.98 -8.57
CA PRO A 292 -20.10 3.21 -10.00
C PRO A 292 -21.14 2.43 -10.83
N LYS A 293 -21.48 2.96 -12.02
CA LYS A 293 -22.36 2.28 -12.99
C LYS A 293 -21.57 1.34 -13.89
#